data_AF-A0A564Q8T0-F1
#
_entry.id   AF-A0A564Q8T0-F1
#
_cell.length_a   1.000
_cell.length_b   1.000
_cell.length_c   1.000
_cell.angle_alpha   90.00
_cell.angle_beta   90.00
_cell.angle_gamma   90.00
#
_symmetry.space_group_name_H-M   'P 1'
#
loop_
_entity.id
_entity.type
_entity.pdbx_description
1 polymer ?
#
loop_
_entity_poly.entity_id
_entity_poly.type
_entity_poly.pdbx_seq_one_letter_code
_entity_poly.pdbx_strand_id
1 'polypeptide(L)' 'MAGAFEPLMKSPMMQLSYAINILFMLWSANIWVFGLKHARNLTTKNALITVAIPVAVYVLWTIYQMGVM' A
#
# COMPACT_ATOMS: atom_id res chain seq x y z
N MET A 1 -30.60 5.78 1.44
CA MET A 1 -29.68 5.54 0.31
C MET A 1 -28.27 5.08 0.72
N ALA A 2 -28.03 4.69 1.98
CA ALA A 2 -26.70 4.21 2.42
C ALA A 2 -26.38 2.74 2.10
N GLY A 3 -27.40 1.88 1.91
CA GLY A 3 -27.22 0.42 1.74
C GLY A 3 -26.96 -0.09 0.32
N ALA A 4 -26.87 0.79 -0.69
CA ALA A 4 -26.62 0.38 -2.08
C ALA A 4 -25.14 0.04 -2.35
N PHE A 5 -24.23 0.46 -1.49
CA PHE A 5 -22.79 0.28 -1.66
C PHE A 5 -22.25 -1.00 -0.99
N GLU A 6 -22.94 -1.58 -0.01
CA GLU A 6 -22.54 -2.84 0.62
C GLU A 6 -22.43 -4.03 -0.35
N PRO A 7 -23.38 -4.24 -1.29
CA PRO A 7 -23.24 -5.30 -2.30
C PRO A 7 -22.05 -5.05 -3.24
N LEU A 8 -21.77 -3.77 -3.54
CA LEU A 8 -20.64 -3.36 -4.37
C LEU A 8 -19.30 -3.65 -3.67
N MET A 9 -19.18 -3.34 -2.37
CA MET A 9 -17.96 -3.61 -1.59
C MET A 9 -17.67 -5.12 -1.46
N LYS A 10 -18.71 -5.96 -1.42
CA LYS A 10 -18.56 -7.43 -1.39
C LYS A 10 -18.48 -8.08 -2.78
N SER A 11 -18.55 -7.31 -3.85
CA SER A 11 -18.49 -7.86 -5.20
C SER A 11 -17.14 -8.54 -5.48
N PRO A 12 -17.11 -9.64 -6.24
CA PRO A 12 -15.86 -10.31 -6.63
C PRO A 12 -14.88 -9.35 -7.34
N MET A 13 -15.43 -8.38 -8.08
CA MET A 13 -14.66 -7.35 -8.77
C MET A 13 -13.89 -6.45 -7.80
N MET A 14 -14.51 -6.05 -6.68
CA MET A 14 -13.83 -5.25 -5.66
C MET A 14 -12.75 -6.03 -4.93
N GLN A 15 -12.98 -7.30 -4.61
CA GLN A 15 -11.95 -8.16 -4.00
C GLN A 15 -10.73 -8.32 -4.92
N LEU A 16 -10.96 -8.51 -6.23
CA LEU A 16 -9.89 -8.55 -7.22
C LEU A 16 -9.14 -7.20 -7.28
N SER A 17 -9.85 -6.08 -7.25
CA SER A 17 -9.24 -4.76 -7.23
C SER A 17 -8.33 -4.56 -6.01
N TYR A 18 -8.75 -5.00 -4.82
CA TYR A 18 -7.92 -4.97 -3.62
C TYR A 18 -6.66 -5.84 -3.76
N ALA A 19 -6.78 -7.06 -4.28
CA ALA A 19 -5.64 -7.94 -4.52
C ALA A 19 -4.62 -7.31 -5.49
N ILE A 20 -5.12 -6.73 -6.58
CA ILE A 20 -4.30 -5.99 -7.55
C ILE A 20 -3.62 -4.80 -6.86
N ASN A 21 -4.36 -4.02 -6.07
CA ASN A 21 -3.81 -2.87 -5.36
C ASN A 21 -2.62 -3.26 -4.46
N ILE A 22 -2.76 -4.35 -3.69
CA ILE A 22 -1.67 -4.87 -2.84
C ILE A 22 -0.44 -5.26 -3.68
N LEU A 23 -0.65 -5.98 -4.80
CA LEU A 23 0.44 -6.37 -5.69
C LEU A 23 1.19 -5.14 -6.25
N PHE A 24 0.45 -4.14 -6.74
CA PHE A 24 1.04 -2.91 -7.25
C PHE A 24 1.72 -2.07 -6.17
N MET A 25 1.21 -2.09 -4.94
CA MET A 25 1.82 -1.42 -3.79
C MET A 25 3.17 -2.05 -3.43
N LEU A 26 3.26 -3.38 -3.37
CA LEU A 26 4.52 -4.10 -3.13
C LEU A 26 5.52 -3.88 -4.27
N TRP A 27 5.05 -3.92 -5.51
CA TRP A 27 5.90 -3.66 -6.68
C TRP A 27 6.42 -2.23 -6.69
N SER A 28 5.56 -1.25 -6.41
CA SER A 28 5.91 0.16 -6.26
C SER A 28 6.98 0.36 -5.18
N ALA A 29 6.81 -0.25 -4.00
CA ALA A 29 7.81 -0.20 -2.94
C ALA A 29 9.18 -0.71 -3.42
N ASN A 30 9.21 -1.83 -4.17
CA ASN A 30 10.45 -2.36 -4.73
C ASN A 30 11.13 -1.37 -5.71
N ILE A 31 10.37 -0.77 -6.63
CA ILE A 31 10.89 0.23 -7.58
C ILE A 31 11.46 1.44 -6.82
N TRP A 32 10.77 1.93 -5.80
CA TRP A 32 11.23 3.07 -4.99
C TRP A 32 12.52 2.76 -4.23
N VAL A 33 12.71 1.54 -3.73
CA VAL A 33 13.97 1.14 -3.08
C VAL A 33 15.13 1.22 -4.07
N PHE A 34 14.95 0.69 -5.28
CA PHE A 34 15.97 0.80 -6.33
C PHE A 34 16.18 2.24 -6.80
N GLY A 35 15.11 3.02 -6.94
CA GLY A 35 15.17 4.43 -7.32
C GLY A 35 15.99 5.24 -6.31
N LEU A 36 15.70 5.11 -5.02
CA LEU A 36 16.43 5.81 -3.96
C LEU A 36 17.87 5.32 -3.80
N LYS A 37 18.12 4.00 -3.96
CA LYS A 37 19.48 3.43 -3.98
C LYS A 37 20.34 4.15 -5.02
N HIS A 38 19.87 4.24 -6.27
CA HIS A 38 20.67 4.80 -7.37
C HIS A 38 20.66 6.33 -7.39
N ALA A 39 19.53 6.98 -7.11
CA ALA A 39 19.42 8.45 -7.15
C ALA A 39 20.15 9.14 -5.99
N ARG A 40 20.27 8.47 -4.84
CA ARG A 40 20.86 9.07 -3.61
C ARG A 40 22.09 8.32 -3.10
N ASN A 41 22.60 7.37 -3.89
CA ASN A 41 23.76 6.53 -3.55
C ASN A 41 23.64 5.90 -2.15
N LEU A 42 22.41 5.47 -1.81
CA LEU A 42 22.11 4.87 -0.51
C LEU A 42 22.44 3.39 -0.54
N THR A 43 22.88 2.86 0.60
CA THR A 43 22.96 1.40 0.79
C THR A 43 21.56 0.80 0.70
N THR A 44 21.47 -0.45 0.24
CA THR A 44 20.18 -1.15 0.08
C THR A 44 19.35 -1.14 1.37
N LYS A 45 20.01 -1.26 2.54
CA LYS A 45 19.36 -1.21 3.85
C LYS A 45 18.71 0.16 4.11
N ASN A 46 19.42 1.26 3.84
CA ASN A 46 18.92 2.62 4.07
C ASN A 46 17.81 2.99 3.09
N ALA A 47 17.96 2.61 1.82
CA ALA A 47 16.91 2.78 0.82
C ALA A 47 15.64 2.01 1.20
N LEU A 48 15.78 0.76 1.67
CA LEU A 48 14.66 -0.04 2.15
C LEU A 48 13.94 0.63 3.33
N ILE A 49 14.66 1.08 4.35
CA ILE A 49 14.07 1.75 5.52
C ILE A 49 13.32 3.02 5.10
N THR A 50 13.89 3.79 4.15
CA THR A 50 13.30 5.05 3.67
C THR A 50 11.96 4.84 2.95
N VAL A 51 11.78 3.70 2.28
CA VAL A 51 10.50 3.33 1.63
C VAL A 51 9.57 2.61 2.60
N ALA A 52 10.11 1.70 3.41
CA ALA A 52 9.33 0.86 4.31
C ALA A 52 8.65 1.67 5.43
N ILE A 53 9.29 2.72 5.96
CA ILE A 53 8.70 3.55 7.02
C ILE A 53 7.41 4.25 6.53
N PRO A 54 7.41 5.05 5.44
CA PRO A 54 6.19 5.69 4.92
C PRO A 54 5.10 4.66 4.58
N VAL A 55 5.48 3.55 3.96
CA VAL A 55 4.54 2.47 3.61
C VAL A 55 3.92 1.85 4.86
N ALA A 56 4.71 1.55 5.89
CA ALA A 56 4.22 1.00 7.15
C ALA A 56 3.29 1.98 7.87
N VAL A 57 3.64 3.27 7.91
CA VAL A 57 2.79 4.31 8.48
C VAL A 57 1.44 4.39 7.76
N TYR A 58 1.45 4.36 6.42
CA TYR A 58 0.22 4.38 5.63
C TYR A 58 -0.66 3.15 5.89
N VAL A 59 -0.07 1.96 5.98
CA VAL A 59 -0.81 0.72 6.28
C VAL A 59 -1.41 0.77 7.69
N LEU A 60 -0.62 1.16 8.70
CA LEU A 60 -1.10 1.30 10.07
C LEU A 60 -2.23 2.32 10.17
N TRP A 61 -2.10 3.46 9.47
CA TRP A 61 -3.15 4.47 9.41
C TRP A 61 -4.43 3.94 8.77
N THR A 62 -4.32 3.19 7.67
CA THR A 62 -5.47 2.59 6.98
C THR A 62 -6.18 1.59 7.89
N ILE A 63 -5.42 0.73 8.58
CA ILE A 63 -5.99 -0.24 9.54
C ILE A 63 -6.67 0.46 10.71
N TYR A 64 -6.03 1.50 11.27
CA TYR A 64 -6.61 2.30 12.35
C TYR A 64 -7.95 2.92 11.92
N GLN A 65 -7.99 3.54 10.73
CA GLN A 65 -9.23 4.10 10.18
C GLN A 65 -10.31 3.04 9.96
N MET A 66 -9.95 1.86 9.45
CA MET A 66 -10.89 0.76 9.24
C MET A 66 -11.41 0.14 10.56
N GLY A 67 -10.63 0.17 11.63
CA GLY A 67 -11.03 -0.38 12.94
C GLY A 67 -11.72 0.63 13.86
N VAL A 68 -11.57 1.93 13.60
CA VAL A 68 -12.20 3.02 14.35
C VAL A 68 -13.55 3.44 13.75
N MET A 69 -13.75 3.22 12.45
CA MET A 69 -15.02 3.39 11.75
C MET A 69 -15.96 2.21 11.99
#